data_AF-A0A8C0RXV3-F1
#
_entry.id   AF-A0A8C0RXV3-F1
#
_cell.length_a   1.000
_cell.length_b   1.000
_cell.length_c   1.000
_cell.angle_alpha   90.00
_cell.angle_beta   90.00
_cell.angle_gamma   90.00
#
_symmetry.space_group_name_H-M   'P 1'
#
loop_
_entity.id
_entity.type
_entity.pdbx_description
1 polymer ?
#
loop_
_entity_poly.entity_id
_entity_poly.type
_entity_poly.pdbx_seq_one_letter_code
_entity_poly.pdbx_strand_id
1 'polypeptide(L)'
;MPFFDVQKRLGLNLDHWMTIQSAEQPHKIPSRCHAFEKEWIECAHGIGATRAEKECKIEFDDFVECLLRQKTMKRLSDIRRQRDKLIKEGKYTPPPHHLGKEDPRP
;
A
#
# COMPACT_ATOMS: atom_id res chain seq x y z
N MET A 1 26.56 15.95 2.70
CA MET A 1 27.18 15.32 3.88
C MET A 1 27.65 13.93 3.49
N PRO A 2 28.87 13.51 3.86
CA PRO A 2 29.36 12.16 3.54
C PRO A 2 28.63 11.09 4.36
N PHE A 3 28.34 9.94 3.74
CA PHE A 3 27.79 8.77 4.41
C PHE A 3 28.92 7.77 4.72
N PHE A 4 29.32 7.68 5.99
CA PHE A 4 30.32 6.72 6.44
C PHE A 4 29.64 5.42 6.89
N ASP A 5 29.69 4.40 6.04
CA ASP A 5 29.02 3.11 6.27
C ASP A 5 29.78 2.22 7.28
N VAL A 6 29.83 2.67 8.54
CA VAL A 6 30.49 1.96 9.66
C VAL A 6 29.73 0.69 10.03
N GLN A 7 28.39 0.73 9.94
CA GLN A 7 27.53 -0.41 10.28
C GLN A 7 27.83 -1.61 9.38
N LYS A 8 27.84 -1.42 8.06
CA LYS A 8 28.18 -2.49 7.12
C LYS A 8 29.61 -2.97 7.24
N ARG A 9 30.57 -2.06 7.47
CA ARG A 9 31.99 -2.41 7.62
C ARG A 9 32.27 -3.25 8.86
N LEU A 10 31.59 -2.98 9.97
CA LEU A 10 31.75 -3.70 11.24
C LEU A 10 30.74 -4.83 11.45
N GLY A 11 29.77 -5.00 10.55
CA GLY A 11 28.70 -6.01 10.68
C GLY A 11 27.72 -5.73 11.82
N LEU A 12 27.55 -4.45 12.19
CA LEU A 12 26.63 -4.04 13.26
C LEU A 12 25.25 -3.72 12.66
N ASN A 13 24.19 -4.07 13.37
CA ASN A 13 22.82 -3.68 13.04
C ASN A 13 22.29 -2.70 14.10
N LEU A 14 22.52 -1.40 13.90
CA LEU A 14 22.06 -0.37 14.82
C LEU A 14 20.63 0.07 14.46
N ASP A 15 20.35 0.29 13.18
CA ASP A 15 19.09 0.87 12.68
C ASP A 15 18.44 0.11 11.50
N HIS A 16 19.14 -0.82 10.85
CA HIS A 16 18.61 -1.55 9.68
C HIS A 16 17.29 -2.28 9.96
N TRP A 17 17.12 -2.80 11.18
CA TRP A 17 15.91 -3.53 11.60
C TRP A 17 14.62 -2.68 11.57
N MET A 18 14.71 -1.34 11.67
CA MET A 18 13.56 -0.44 11.65
C MET A 18 13.38 0.27 10.29
N THR A 19 14.27 0.04 9.33
CA THR A 19 14.31 0.84 8.09
C THR A 19 13.18 0.52 7.11
N ILE A 20 12.75 -0.73 7.04
CA ILE A 20 11.72 -1.21 6.10
C ILE A 20 10.57 -1.86 6.86
N GLN A 21 9.34 -1.77 6.34
CA GLN A 21 8.19 -2.40 7.01
C GLN A 21 8.20 -3.92 6.83
N SER A 22 8.93 -4.40 5.83
CA SER A 22 9.08 -5.82 5.49
C SER A 22 10.19 -6.54 6.25
N ALA A 23 10.87 -5.86 7.18
CA ALA A 23 11.81 -6.47 8.11
C ALA A 23 11.10 -7.42 9.10
N GLU A 24 11.88 -8.23 9.81
CA GLU A 24 11.34 -9.08 10.87
C GLU A 24 10.68 -8.24 11.96
N GLN A 25 9.36 -8.37 12.10
CA GLN A 25 8.59 -7.72 13.14
C GLN A 25 8.32 -8.69 14.30
N PRO A 26 8.21 -8.19 15.55
CA PRO A 26 7.75 -8.99 16.67
C PRO A 26 6.43 -9.71 16.35
N HIS A 27 6.32 -10.98 16.75
CA HIS A 27 5.15 -11.83 16.46
C HIS A 27 4.82 -12.02 14.96
N LYS A 28 5.77 -11.76 14.06
CA LYS A 28 5.59 -11.89 12.60
C LYS A 28 4.41 -11.06 12.08
N ILE A 29 4.17 -9.89 12.67
CA ILE A 29 3.07 -9.01 12.28
C ILE A 29 3.41 -8.36 10.93
N PRO A 30 2.62 -8.60 9.87
CA PRO A 30 2.87 -7.98 8.58
C PRO A 30 2.34 -6.55 8.55
N SER A 31 3.02 -5.67 7.82
CA SER A 31 2.47 -4.35 7.48
C SER A 31 1.33 -4.49 6.46
N ARG A 32 0.46 -3.47 6.39
CA ARG A 32 -0.66 -3.46 5.42
C ARG A 32 -0.20 -3.54 3.96
N CYS A 33 1.01 -3.04 3.68
CA CYS A 33 1.60 -2.97 2.34
C CYS A 33 2.84 -3.85 2.20
N HIS A 34 2.99 -4.87 3.06
CA HIS A 34 4.16 -5.74 3.12
C HIS A 34 4.50 -6.36 1.76
N ALA A 35 3.50 -6.92 1.06
CA ALA A 35 3.72 -7.55 -0.24
C ALA A 35 4.26 -6.54 -1.27
N PHE A 36 3.65 -5.36 -1.38
CA PHE A 36 4.06 -4.35 -2.36
C PHE A 36 5.45 -3.78 -2.07
N GLU A 37 5.77 -3.52 -0.80
CA GLU A 37 7.09 -3.04 -0.41
C GLU A 37 8.16 -4.10 -0.70
N LYS A 38 7.87 -5.37 -0.40
CA LYS A 38 8.80 -6.49 -0.64
C LYS A 38 9.10 -6.65 -2.14
N GLU A 39 8.09 -6.68 -2.99
CA GLU A 39 8.27 -6.77 -4.46
C GLU A 39 9.06 -5.59 -5.01
N TRP A 40 8.80 -4.38 -4.52
CA TRP A 40 9.55 -3.19 -4.92
C TRP A 40 11.03 -3.27 -4.51
N ILE A 41 11.31 -3.69 -3.26
CA ILE A 41 12.69 -3.86 -2.79
C ILE A 41 13.40 -4.95 -3.60
N GLU A 42 12.75 -6.09 -3.84
CA GLU A 42 13.32 -7.20 -4.62
C GLU A 42 13.61 -6.79 -6.07
N CYS A 43 12.74 -6.00 -6.69
CA CYS A 43 12.98 -5.43 -8.02
C CYS A 43 14.14 -4.42 -8.01
N ALA A 44 14.15 -3.48 -7.06
CA ALA A 44 15.11 -2.37 -7.03
C ALA A 44 16.50 -2.76 -6.48
N HIS A 45 16.64 -3.97 -5.93
CA HIS A 45 17.87 -4.43 -5.32
C HIS A 45 19.00 -4.61 -6.34
N GLY A 46 20.11 -3.89 -6.15
CA GLY A 46 21.34 -4.07 -6.92
C GLY A 46 21.42 -3.35 -8.28
N ILE A 47 20.31 -2.83 -8.82
CA ILE A 47 20.30 -2.11 -10.10
C ILE A 47 20.65 -0.62 -10.00
N GLY A 48 20.64 -0.07 -8.79
CA GLY A 48 20.90 1.34 -8.49
C GLY A 48 19.69 2.25 -8.72
N ALA A 49 19.61 3.35 -7.96
CA ALA A 49 18.43 4.21 -7.90
C ALA A 49 18.00 4.77 -9.27
N THR A 50 18.96 5.20 -10.10
CA THR A 50 18.69 5.80 -11.42
C THR A 50 17.98 4.85 -12.38
N ARG A 51 18.29 3.56 -12.33
CA ARG A 51 17.63 2.54 -13.14
C ARG A 51 16.33 2.06 -12.49
N ALA A 52 16.34 1.87 -11.16
CA ALA A 52 15.18 1.45 -10.40
C ALA A 52 13.98 2.38 -10.59
N GLU A 53 14.20 3.69 -10.73
CA GLU A 53 13.13 4.67 -10.99
C GLU A 53 12.35 4.38 -12.30
N LYS A 54 13.00 3.80 -13.30
CA LYS A 54 12.40 3.50 -14.61
C LYS A 54 11.95 2.05 -14.73
N GLU A 55 12.79 1.11 -14.29
CA GLU A 55 12.56 -0.32 -14.44
C GLU A 55 11.55 -0.85 -13.42
N CYS A 56 11.61 -0.41 -12.16
CA CYS A 56 10.73 -0.85 -11.07
C CYS A 56 9.60 0.15 -10.78
N LYS A 57 9.16 0.87 -11.82
CA LYS A 57 8.18 1.94 -11.68
C LYS A 57 6.80 1.42 -11.29
N ILE A 58 6.42 0.25 -11.81
CA ILE A 58 5.10 -0.33 -11.59
C ILE A 58 4.95 -0.75 -10.13
N GLU A 59 5.96 -1.47 -9.61
CA GLU A 59 6.03 -1.94 -8.24
C GLU A 59 6.03 -0.76 -7.26
N PHE A 60 6.75 0.31 -7.58
CA PHE A 60 6.76 1.53 -6.78
C PHE A 60 5.40 2.25 -6.81
N ASP A 61 4.78 2.40 -7.98
CA ASP A 61 3.48 3.05 -8.13
C ASP A 61 2.38 2.29 -7.37
N ASP A 62 2.43 0.95 -7.36
CA ASP A 62 1.53 0.10 -6.59
C ASP A 62 1.80 0.20 -5.08
N PHE A 63 3.06 0.26 -4.65
CA PHE A 63 3.41 0.50 -3.25
C PHE A 63 2.89 1.85 -2.76
N VAL A 64 3.06 2.92 -3.55
CA VAL A 64 2.56 4.26 -3.24
C VAL A 64 1.02 4.28 -3.20
N GLU A 65 0.35 3.60 -4.12
CA GLU A 65 -1.12 3.45 -4.06
C GLU A 65 -1.54 2.70 -2.80
N CYS A 66 -0.84 1.63 -2.41
CA CYS A 66 -1.18 0.89 -1.21
C CYS A 66 -1.10 1.76 0.05
N LEU A 67 -0.07 2.61 0.17
CA LEU A 67 0.13 3.51 1.29
C LEU A 67 -0.91 4.64 1.34
N LEU A 68 -1.14 5.30 0.21
CA LEU A 68 -1.94 6.53 0.16
C LEU A 68 -3.41 6.29 -0.24
N ARG A 69 -3.73 5.15 -0.86
CA ARG A 69 -5.05 4.74 -1.36
C ARG A 69 -5.77 5.80 -2.20
N GLN A 70 -5.02 6.64 -2.91
CA GLN A 70 -5.57 7.78 -3.66
C GLN A 70 -6.53 7.32 -4.76
N LYS A 71 -6.12 6.33 -5.57
CA LYS A 71 -6.94 5.79 -6.66
C LYS A 71 -8.18 5.11 -6.09
N THR A 72 -8.02 4.34 -5.03
CA THR A 72 -9.12 3.69 -4.30
C THR A 72 -10.14 4.72 -3.79
N MET A 73 -9.70 5.77 -3.11
CA MET A 73 -10.58 6.83 -2.57
C MET A 73 -11.31 7.59 -3.67
N LYS A 74 -10.61 7.92 -4.77
CA LYS A 74 -11.22 8.56 -5.94
C LYS A 74 -12.33 7.69 -6.51
N ARG A 75 -12.06 6.40 -6.73
CA ARG A 75 -13.05 5.43 -7.24
C ARG A 75 -14.27 5.33 -6.33
N LEU A 76 -14.07 5.23 -5.01
CA LEU A 76 -15.17 5.17 -4.04
C LEU A 76 -16.03 6.44 -4.06
N SER A 77 -15.40 7.61 -4.18
CA SER A 77 -16.09 8.89 -4.30
C SER A 77 -16.94 8.97 -5.56
N ASP A 78 -16.40 8.56 -6.71
CA ASP A 78 -17.12 8.55 -7.98
C ASP A 78 -18.32 7.58 -7.96
N ILE A 79 -18.15 6.38 -7.38
CA ILE A 79 -19.24 5.40 -7.20
C ILE A 79 -20.33 5.99 -6.31
N ARG A 80 -19.97 6.60 -5.17
CA ARG A 80 -20.92 7.20 -4.25
C ARG A 80 -21.68 8.34 -4.90
N ARG A 81 -21.00 9.24 -5.61
CA ARG A 81 -21.62 10.35 -6.34
C ARG A 81 -22.64 9.84 -7.37
N GLN A 82 -22.28 8.80 -8.13
CA GLN A 82 -23.18 8.22 -9.11
C GLN A 82 -24.40 7.55 -8.47
N ARG A 83 -24.18 6.79 -7.37
CA ARG A 83 -25.27 6.19 -6.60
C ARG A 83 -26.25 7.24 -6.08
N ASP A 84 -25.74 8.30 -5.46
CA ASP A 84 -26.55 9.34 -4.85
C ASP A 84 -27.36 10.12 -5.93
N LYS A 85 -26.78 10.31 -7.13
CA LYS A 85 -27.49 10.83 -8.30
C LYS A 85 -28.66 9.92 -8.72
N LEU A 86 -28.44 8.61 -8.84
CA LEU A 86 -29.48 7.66 -9.26
C LEU A 86 -30.60 7.48 -8.23
N ILE A 87 -30.27 7.58 -6.93
CA ILE A 87 -31.28 7.60 -5.85
C ILE A 87 -32.14 8.86 -5.97
N LYS A 88 -31.52 10.03 -6.22
CA LYS A 88 -32.25 11.29 -6.42
C LYS A 88 -33.16 11.27 -7.66
N GLU A 89 -32.75 10.57 -8.71
CA GLU A 89 -33.56 10.34 -9.92
C GLU A 89 -34.62 9.23 -9.73
N GLY A 90 -34.62 8.49 -8.61
CA GLY A 90 -35.53 7.38 -8.34
C GLY A 90 -35.25 6.10 -9.14
N LYS A 91 -34.13 6.04 -9.89
CA LYS A 91 -33.77 4.91 -10.76
C LYS A 91 -33.04 3.77 -10.03
N TYR A 92 -32.58 4.02 -8.81
CA TYR A 92 -31.83 3.04 -8.03
C TYR A 92 -32.32 3.00 -6.58
N THR A 93 -32.60 1.79 -6.10
CA THR A 93 -32.93 1.52 -4.70
C THR A 93 -31.82 0.64 -4.08
N PRO A 94 -31.27 1.02 -2.91
CA PRO A 94 -30.23 0.24 -2.26
C PRO A 94 -30.77 -1.12 -1.79
N PRO A 95 -29.96 -2.19 -1.88
CA PRO A 95 -30.37 -3.52 -1.46
C PRO A 95 -30.48 -3.65 0.08
N PRO A 96 -31.22 -4.64 0.61
CA PRO A 96 -31.47 -4.80 2.05
C PRO A 96 -30.22 -4.92 2.92
N HIS A 97 -29.16 -5.53 2.40
CA HIS A 97 -27.88 -5.69 3.09
C HIS A 97 -27.15 -4.37 3.34
N HIS A 98 -27.26 -3.42 2.40
CA HIS A 98 -26.76 -2.05 2.60
C HIS A 98 -27.65 -1.21 3.53
N LEU A 99 -28.80 -1.74 3.96
CA LEU A 99 -29.73 -1.10 4.89
C LEU A 99 -29.69 -1.74 6.29
N GLY A 100 -28.82 -2.73 6.52
CA GLY A 100 -28.70 -3.42 7.81
C GLY A 100 -29.87 -4.35 8.14
N LYS A 101 -30.60 -4.82 7.12
CA LYS A 101 -31.72 -5.77 7.26
C LYS A 101 -31.33 -7.22 6.98
N GLU A 102 -30.03 -7.51 6.84
CA GLU A 102 -29.52 -8.87 6.68
C GLU A 102 -28.91 -9.37 7.99
N ASP A 103 -28.94 -10.68 8.20
CA ASP A 103 -28.19 -11.30 9.28
C ASP A 103 -26.68 -11.15 9.01
N PRO A 104 -25.91 -10.56 9.94
CA PRO A 104 -24.48 -10.38 9.75
C PRO A 104 -23.78 -11.74 9.65
N ARG A 105 -22.84 -11.84 8.71
CA ARG A 105 -21.97 -13.02 8.63
C ARG A 105 -20.98 -12.98 9.81
N PRO A 106 -20.73 -14.13 10.49
CA PRO A 106 -19.81 -14.21 11.62
C PRO A 106 -18.37 -13.83 11.25
#